data_AF-A0A847M1F1-F1
#
_entry.id   AF-A0A847M1F1-F1
#
_cell.length_a   1.000
_cell.length_b   1.000
_cell.length_c   1.000
_cell.angle_alpha   90.00
_cell.angle_beta   90.00
_cell.angle_gamma   90.00
#
_symmetry.space_group_name_H-M   'P 1'
#
loop_
_entity.id
_entity.type
_entity.pdbx_description
1 polymer ?
#
loop_
_entity_poly.entity_id
_entity_poly.type
_entity_poly.pdbx_seq_one_letter_code
_entity_poly.pdbx_strand_id
1 'polypeptide(L)' 'MDIRNYREPDLPYLYEICLKTGDNGKDASPLYNDPYVLGQFYAAPYAFFEKDCVLILEG' A
#
# COMPACT_ATOMS: atom_id res chain seq x y z
N MET A 1 -11.76 -10.98 9.53
CA MET A 1 -10.74 -11.51 8.61
C MET A 1 -11.46 -11.95 7.34
N ASP A 2 -11.69 -10.98 6.46
CA ASP A 2 -12.35 -11.10 5.17
C ASP A 2 -11.40 -10.56 4.09
N ILE A 3 -11.47 -11.12 2.88
CA ILE A 3 -10.68 -10.64 1.75
C ILE A 3 -11.64 -10.10 0.71
N ARG A 4 -11.44 -8.83 0.32
CA ARG A 4 -12.27 -8.15 -0.68
C ARG A 4 -11.43 -7.43 -1.73
N ASN A 5 -12.08 -7.07 -2.83
CA ASN A 5 -11.45 -6.19 -3.83
C ASN A 5 -11.18 -4.80 -3.25
N TYR A 6 -10.09 -4.20 -3.74
CA TYR A 6 -9.73 -2.81 -3.53
C TYR A 6 -10.86 -1.84 -3.93
N ARG A 7 -10.94 -0.72 -3.19
CA ARG A 7 -11.79 0.43 -3.47
C ARG A 7 -10.95 1.70 -3.33
N GLU A 8 -11.30 2.76 -4.06
CA GLU A 8 -10.54 4.02 -4.03
C GLU A 8 -10.18 4.55 -2.63
N PRO A 9 -11.06 4.46 -1.60
CA PRO A 9 -10.73 4.88 -0.24
C PRO A 9 -9.61 4.08 0.43
N ASP A 10 -9.22 2.92 -0.11
CA ASP A 10 -8.13 2.12 0.42
C ASP A 10 -6.74 2.65 0.03
N LEU A 11 -6.68 3.58 -0.94
CA LEU A 11 -5.40 4.08 -1.48
C LEU A 11 -4.46 4.64 -0.39
N PRO A 12 -4.92 5.47 0.57
CA PRO A 12 -4.05 5.95 1.64
C PRO A 12 -3.46 4.82 2.48
N TYR A 13 -4.23 3.74 2.71
CA TYR A 13 -3.76 2.58 3.47
C TYR A 13 -2.74 1.76 2.69
N LEU A 14 -2.85 1.66 1.36
CA LEU A 14 -1.81 1.06 0.52
C LEU A 14 -0.47 1.80 0.66
N TYR A 15 -0.47 3.13 0.66
CA TYR A 15 0.74 3.93 0.93
C TYR A 15 1.30 3.67 2.32
N GLU A 16 0.45 3.73 3.35
CA GLU A 16 0.87 3.55 4.74
C GLU A 16 1.44 2.16 4.99
N ILE A 17 0.75 1.11 4.54
CA ILE A 17 1.18 -0.29 4.71
C ILE A 17 2.50 -0.51 3.97
N CYS A 18 2.60 -0.03 2.73
CA CYS A 18 3.82 -0.16 1.93
C CYS A 18 5.01 0.53 2.61
N LEU A 19 4.82 1.72 3.20
CA LEU A 19 5.86 2.41 3.96
C LEU A 19 6.24 1.64 5.23
N LYS A 20 5.25 1.23 6.03
CA LYS A 20 5.46 0.54 7.32
C LYS A 20 6.03 -0.87 7.20
N THR A 21 6.14 -1.39 5.98
CA THR A 21 6.71 -2.71 5.69
C THR A 21 7.89 -2.65 4.71
N GLY A 22 8.30 -1.45 4.32
CA GLY A 22 9.27 -1.21 3.25
C GLY A 22 10.74 -1.48 3.59
N ASP A 23 11.09 -1.63 4.88
CA ASP A 23 12.45 -1.96 5.32
C ASP A 23 12.56 -3.46 5.56
N ASN A 24 12.62 -4.25 4.49
CA ASN A 24 12.68 -5.72 4.58
C ASN A 24 11.56 -6.29 5.50
N GLY A 25 10.34 -5.74 5.40
CA GLY A 25 9.20 -6.09 6.25
C GLY A 25 9.07 -5.27 7.54
N LYS A 26 10.04 -4.41 7.87
CA LYS A 26 10.00 -3.45 8.97
C LYS A 26 9.56 -2.06 8.49
N ASP A 27 9.36 -1.17 9.46
CA ASP A 27 8.96 0.22 9.21
C ASP A 27 10.07 1.04 8.55
N ALA A 28 9.82 1.48 7.31
CA ALA A 28 10.73 2.33 6.56
C ALA A 28 10.50 3.84 6.77
N SER A 29 9.53 4.24 7.60
CA SER A 29 9.26 5.66 7.89
C SER A 29 10.51 6.46 8.31
N PRO A 30 11.48 5.90 9.06
CA PRO A 30 12.73 6.62 9.39
C PRO A 30 13.70 6.78 8.22
N LEU A 31 13.52 6.03 7.12
CA LEU A 31 14.46 5.97 5.99
C LEU A 31 14.13 6.98 4.88
N TYR A 32 12.89 7.48 4.84
CA TYR A 32 12.40 8.33 3.75
C TYR A 32 11.73 9.60 4.29
N ASN A 33 12.08 10.75 3.71
CA ASN A 33 11.44 12.02 4.06
C ASN A 33 10.04 12.18 3.43
N ASP A 34 9.84 11.60 2.25
CA ASP A 34 8.54 11.57 1.58
C ASP A 34 7.81 10.27 1.96
N PRO A 35 6.69 10.34 2.71
CA PRO A 35 5.97 9.16 3.15
C PRO A 35 5.26 8.43 2.00
N TYR A 36 5.14 9.05 0.83
CA TYR A 36 4.44 8.46 -0.31
C TYR A 36 5.36 7.70 -1.26
N VAL A 37 6.69 7.88 -1.15
CA VAL A 37 7.64 7.40 -2.17
C VAL A 37 7.53 5.90 -2.37
N LEU A 38 7.46 5.08 -1.31
CA LEU A 38 7.37 3.63 -1.46
C LEU A 38 6.05 3.21 -2.09
N GLY A 39 4.92 3.70 -1.57
CA GLY A 39 3.60 3.38 -2.12
C GLY A 39 3.47 3.82 -3.58
N GLN A 40 4.11 4.91 -3.98
CA GLN A 40 4.11 5.43 -5.35
C GLN A 40 4.75 4.45 -6.35
N PHE A 41 5.79 3.73 -5.95
CA PHE A 41 6.49 2.77 -6.81
C PHE A 41 5.95 1.35 -6.69
N TYR A 42 5.56 0.93 -5.49
CA TYR A 42 5.34 -0.49 -5.18
C TYR A 42 3.88 -0.87 -4.91
N ALA A 43 2.96 0.09 -4.72
CA ALA A 43 1.57 -0.21 -4.39
C ALA A 43 0.55 0.49 -5.29
N ALA A 44 0.57 1.83 -5.33
CA ALA A 44 -0.39 2.65 -6.06
C ALA A 44 -0.50 2.34 -7.57
N PRO A 45 0.58 1.98 -8.30
CA PRO A 45 0.46 1.62 -9.71
C PRO A 45 -0.46 0.42 -9.96
N TYR A 46 -0.44 -0.58 -9.07
CA TYR A 46 -1.34 -1.73 -9.18
C TYR A 46 -2.80 -1.32 -9.00
N ALA A 47 -3.09 -0.47 -8.01
CA ALA A 47 -4.43 0.04 -7.76
C ALA A 47 -4.97 0.91 -8.91
N PHE A 48 -4.09 1.61 -9.62
CA PHE A 48 -4.46 2.49 -10.74
C PHE A 48 -4.63 1.73 -12.06
N PHE A 49 -3.67 0.87 -12.43
CA PHE A 49 -3.66 0.21 -13.73
C PHE A 49 -4.43 -1.11 -13.75
N GLU A 50 -4.40 -1.89 -12.65
CA GLU A 50 -4.90 -3.26 -12.60
C GLU A 50 -5.63 -3.53 -11.27
N LYS A 51 -6.65 -2.71 -10.97
CA LYS A 51 -7.39 -2.74 -9.70
C LYS A 51 -7.98 -4.11 -9.35
N ASP A 52 -8.33 -4.91 -10.35
CA ASP A 52 -8.95 -6.23 -10.16
C ASP A 52 -7.96 -7.26 -9.59
N CYS A 53 -6.65 -6.95 -9.63
CA CYS A 53 -5.59 -7.74 -9.01
C CYS A 53 -5.24 -7.26 -7.59
N VAL A 54 -5.89 -6.23 -7.06
CA VAL A 54 -5.61 -5.68 -5.72
C VAL A 54 -6.68 -6.14 -4.74
N LEU A 55 -6.25 -6.97 -3.78
CA LEU A 55 -7.09 -7.50 -2.71
C LEU A 55 -6.70 -6.90 -1.37
N ILE A 56 -7.70 -6.57 -0.57
CA ILE A 56 -7.56 -6.01 0.78
C ILE A 56 -8.02 -7.06 1.79
N LEU A 57 -7.21 -7.22 2.83
CA LEU A 57 -7.56 -8.00 4.01
C LEU A 57 -8.13 -7.04 5.07
N GLU A 58 -9.35 -7.28 5.52
CA GLU A 58 -10.00 -6.47 6.55
C GLU A 58 -10.65 -7.31 7.65
N GLY A 59 -10.79 -6.74 8.85
CA GLY A 59 -11.37 -7.44 10.00
C GLY A 59 -10.85 -6.97 11.34
#